data_AF-A0A8T6S0L1-F1
#
_entry.id   AF-A0A8T6S0L1-F1
#
_cell.length_a   1.000
_cell.length_b   1.000
_cell.length_c   1.000
_cell.angle_alpha   90.00
_cell.angle_beta   90.00
_cell.angle_gamma   90.00
#
_symmetry.space_group_name_H-M   'P 1'
#
loop_
_entity.id
_entity.type
_entity.pdbx_description
1 polymer ?
#
loop_
_entity_poly.entity_id
_entity_poly.type
_entity_poly.pdbx_seq_one_letter_code
_entity_poly.pdbx_strand_id
1 'polypeptide(L)' 'MILLATPVLTSAFILLLMDRNLGTSFFSFTESGAGDPLLWQHLFWFYSHPAVYIMILPAMGAISVIIPAMARRPIF' A
#
# COMPACT_ATOMS: atom_id res chain seq x y z
N MET A 1 2.24 4.48 10.04
CA MET A 1 1.62 3.73 8.92
C MET A 1 2.62 2.85 8.19
N ILE A 2 3.81 3.33 7.80
CA ILE A 2 4.88 2.49 7.23
C ILE A 2 5.18 1.25 8.08
N LEU A 3 5.44 1.40 9.39
CA LEU A 3 5.80 0.29 10.29
C LEU A 3 4.78 -0.86 10.36
N LEU A 4 3.48 -0.58 10.15
CA LEU A 4 2.42 -1.59 10.23
C LEU A 4 2.06 -2.17 8.86
N ALA A 5 2.19 -1.39 7.78
CA ALA A 5 1.79 -1.79 6.45
C ALA A 5 2.91 -2.50 5.66
N THR A 6 4.18 -2.15 5.89
CA THR A 6 5.32 -2.78 5.21
C THR A 6 5.45 -4.30 5.43
N PRO A 7 5.26 -4.87 6.64
CA PRO A 7 5.38 -6.32 6.80
C PRO A 7 4.29 -7.10 6.04
N VAL A 8 3.11 -6.49 5.86
CA VAL A 8 1.99 -7.11 5.11
C VAL A 8 2.29 -7.18 3.61
N LEU A 9 2.92 -6.14 3.05
CA LEU A 9 3.38 -6.19 1.65
C LEU A 9 4.51 -7.20 1.47
N THR A 10 5.47 -7.23 2.39
CA THR A 10 6.60 -8.17 2.33
C THR A 10 6.13 -9.61 2.39
N SER A 11 5.16 -9.95 3.26
CA SER A 11 4.60 -11.30 3.32
C SER A 11 3.85 -11.66 2.04
N ALA A 12 3.04 -10.75 1.48
CA ALA A 12 2.36 -10.96 0.21
C ALA A 12 3.34 -11.22 -0.94
N PHE A 13 4.48 -10.52 -0.96
CA PHE A 13 5.53 -10.69 -1.97
C PHE A 13 6.25 -12.04 -1.83
N ILE A 14 6.51 -12.49 -0.60
CA ILE A 14 7.08 -13.81 -0.33
C ILE A 14 6.12 -14.92 -0.78
N LEU A 15 4.83 -14.79 -0.48
CA LEU A 15 3.81 -15.76 -0.92
C LEU A 15 3.71 -15.83 -2.44
N LEU A 16 3.81 -14.70 -3.14
CA LEU A 16 3.82 -14.66 -4.59
C LEU A 16 5.10 -15.29 -5.16
N LEU A 17 6.24 -15.08 -4.51
CA LEU A 17 7.51 -15.71 -4.88
C LEU A 17 7.44 -17.24 -4.70
N MET A 18 6.79 -17.71 -3.64
CA MET A 18 6.54 -19.15 -3.41
C MET A 18 5.65 -19.73 -4.50
N ASP A 19 4.59 -19.02 -4.91
CA ASP A 19 3.70 -19.48 -5.99
C ASP A 19 4.46 -19.63 -7.32
N ARG A 20 5.43 -18.76 -7.58
CA ARG A 20 6.19 -18.78 -8.84
C ARG A 20 7.35 -19.79 -8.86
N ASN A 21 7.96 -20.07 -7.72
CA ASN A 21 9.22 -20.80 -7.66
C ASN A 21 9.15 -22.15 -6.93
N LEU A 22 8.18 -22.33 -6.02
CA LEU A 22 8.06 -23.52 -5.17
C LEU A 22 6.79 -24.32 -5.44
N GLY A 23 5.96 -23.88 -6.40
CA GLY A 23 4.73 -24.57 -6.80
C GLY A 23 3.61 -24.47 -5.76
N THR A 24 3.63 -23.47 -4.88
CA THR A 24 2.48 -23.16 -4.02
C THR A 24 1.38 -22.50 -4.86
N SER A 25 0.16 -22.41 -4.31
CA SER A 25 -1.00 -21.85 -5.01
C SER A 25 -1.83 -20.96 -4.09
N PHE A 26 -1.25 -19.88 -3.57
CA PHE A 26 -1.93 -18.89 -2.72
C PHE A 26 -2.81 -17.92 -3.52
N PHE A 27 -2.35 -17.50 -4.71
CA PHE A 27 -3.02 -16.51 -5.56
C PHE A 27 -3.51 -17.07 -6.90
N SER A 28 -3.31 -18.36 -7.18
CA SER A 28 -3.75 -19.02 -8.41
C SER A 28 -5.08 -19.75 -8.21
N PHE A 29 -6.01 -19.53 -9.14
CA PHE A 29 -7.22 -20.33 -9.29
C PHE A 29 -6.93 -21.49 -10.25
N THR A 30 -6.45 -22.61 -9.71
CA THR A 30 -6.19 -23.84 -10.48
C THR A 30 -6.96 -24.97 -9.82
N GLU A 31 -7.49 -25.93 -10.59
CA GLU A 31 -8.38 -26.99 -10.11
C GLU A 31 -7.86 -27.80 -8.89
N SER A 32 -6.56 -27.73 -8.59
CA SER A 32 -5.89 -28.40 -7.47
C SER A 32 -5.57 -27.50 -6.26
N GLY A 33 -5.80 -26.18 -6.35
CA GLY A 33 -5.37 -25.18 -5.38
C GLY A 33 -6.49 -24.23 -4.96
N ALA A 34 -6.68 -24.06 -3.65
CA ALA A 34 -7.72 -23.21 -3.06
C ALA A 34 -7.36 -21.70 -3.00
N GLY A 35 -6.45 -21.24 -3.87
CA GLY A 35 -5.98 -19.86 -3.88
C GLY A 35 -6.98 -18.89 -4.49
N ASP A 36 -6.93 -17.63 -4.06
CA ASP A 36 -7.80 -16.56 -4.57
C ASP A 36 -6.97 -15.38 -5.12
N PRO A 37 -7.06 -15.07 -6.43
CA PRO A 37 -6.42 -13.89 -7.01
C PRO A 37 -6.85 -12.57 -6.36
N LEU A 38 -8.05 -12.47 -5.79
CA LEU A 38 -8.51 -11.27 -5.10
C LEU A 38 -7.73 -11.03 -3.80
N LEU A 39 -7.24 -12.07 -3.14
CA LEU A 39 -6.43 -11.93 -1.94
C LEU A 39 -5.18 -11.07 -2.20
N TRP A 40 -4.57 -11.23 -3.38
CA TRP A 40 -3.44 -10.40 -3.79
C TRP A 40 -3.82 -8.92 -3.88
N GLN A 41 -4.99 -8.62 -4.45
CA GLN A 41 -5.48 -7.25 -4.55
C GLN A 41 -5.70 -6.63 -3.16
N HIS A 42 -6.30 -7.38 -2.24
CA HIS A 42 -6.53 -6.91 -0.88
C HIS A 42 -5.22 -6.60 -0.14
N LEU A 43 -4.23 -7.49 -0.22
CA LEU A 43 -2.91 -7.30 0.39
C LEU A 43 -2.16 -6.11 -0.23
N PHE A 44 -2.22 -5.97 -1.56
CA PHE A 44 -1.62 -4.84 -2.26
C PHE A 44 -2.28 -3.51 -1.85
N TRP A 45 -3.61 -3.45 -1.88
CA TRP A 45 -4.35 -2.23 -1.57
C TRP A 45 -4.29 -1.84 -0.10
N PHE A 46 -4.15 -2.81 0.81
CA PHE A 46 -3.93 -2.57 2.23
C PHE A 46 -2.67 -1.74 2.49
N TYR A 47 -1.61 -1.96 1.70
CA TYR A 47 -0.39 -1.13 1.76
C TYR A 47 -0.47 0.13 0.89
N SER A 48 -0.95 0.01 -0.34
CA SER A 48 -0.88 1.06 -1.36
C SER A 48 -1.68 2.32 -0.95
N HIS A 49 -2.87 2.16 -0.38
CA HIS A 49 -3.67 3.30 0.11
C HIS A 49 -2.93 4.11 1.20
N PRO A 50 -2.45 3.51 2.30
CA PRO A 50 -1.61 4.22 3.26
C PRO A 50 -0.36 4.87 2.64
N ALA A 51 0.30 4.19 1.69
CA ALA A 51 1.52 4.71 1.07
C ALA A 51 1.27 6.03 0.32
N VAL A 52 0.18 6.13 -0.45
CA VAL A 52 -0.17 7.39 -1.13
C VAL A 52 -0.50 8.51 -0.16
N TYR A 53 -1.11 8.21 1.00
CA TYR A 53 -1.35 9.22 2.04
C TYR A 53 -0.06 9.73 2.67
N ILE A 54 0.91 8.86 2.91
CA ILE A 54 2.21 9.26 3.46
C ILE A 54 2.95 10.20 2.50
N MET A 55 2.79 10.01 1.19
CA MET A 55 3.39 10.90 0.18
C MET A 55 2.68 12.25 0.08
N ILE A 56 1.34 12.28 0.16
CA ILE A 56 0.57 13.51 -0.05
C ILE A 56 0.47 14.39 1.20
N LEU A 57 0.50 13.82 2.41
CA LEU A 57 0.37 14.56 3.66
C LEU A 57 1.47 15.65 3.84
N PRO A 58 2.76 15.38 3.59
CA PRO A 58 3.80 16.41 3.64
C PRO A 58 3.59 17.52 2.61
N ALA A 59 3.13 17.18 1.40
CA ALA A 59 2.84 18.16 0.37
C ALA A 59 1.70 19.09 0.79
N MET A 60 0.62 18.54 1.34
CA MET A 60 -0.48 19.34 1.89
C MET A 60 -0.03 20.21 3.07
N GLY A 61 0.84 19.70 3.94
CA GLY A 61 1.44 20.46 5.03
C GLY A 61 2.34 21.61 4.55
N ALA A 62 3.11 21.40 3.48
CA ALA A 62 3.91 22.46 2.88
C ALA A 62 3.01 23.55 2.28
N ILE A 63 1.96 23.16 1.55
CA ILE A 63 0.98 24.09 0.98
C ILE A 63 0.30 24.92 2.08
N SER A 64 -0.05 24.30 3.21
CA SER A 64 -0.68 24.98 4.34
C SER A 64 0.24 25.93 5.11
N VAL A 65 1.56 25.89 4.87
CA VAL A 65 2.50 26.88 5.45
C VAL A 65 2.86 27.95 4.42
N ILE A 66 3.10 27.55 3.17
CA ILE A 66 3.56 28.46 2.10
C ILE A 66 2.46 29.45 1.71
N ILE A 67 1.24 28.98 1.44
CA ILE A 67 0.16 29.87 0.98
C ILE A 67 -0.15 30.98 2.01
N PRO A 68 -0.31 30.69 3.32
CA PRO A 68 -0.59 31.72 4.33
C PRO A 68 0.56 32.70 4.51
N ALA A 69 1.79 32.21 4.47
CA ALA A 69 2.98 33.05 4.58
C ALA A 69 3.03 34.07 3.44
N MET A 70 2.72 33.63 2.21
CA MET A 70 2.72 34.50 1.03
C MET A 70 1.48 35.41 0.98
N ALA A 71 0.32 34.93 1.43
CA ALA A 71 -0.92 35.70 1.47
C ALA A 71 -1.02 36.67 2.67
N ARG A 72 -0.15 36.51 3.68
CA ARG A 72 -0.20 37.24 4.96
C ARG A 72 -1.58 37.18 5.62
N ARG A 73 -2.25 36.04 5.49
CA ARG A 73 -3.57 35.76 6.07
C ARG A 73 -3.56 34.37 6.70
N PRO A 74 -4.19 34.19 7.87
CA PRO A 74 -4.31 32.88 8.49
C PRO A 74 -5.12 31.91 7.61
N ILE A 75 -4.88 30.60 7.79
CA ILE A 75 -5.76 29.56 7.26
C ILE A 75 -6.98 29.51 8.16
N PHE A 76 -8.04 30.19 7.70
CA PHE A 76 -9.30 30.46 8.40
C PHE A 76 -9.23 31.56 9.45
#